data_AF-A0A378MYG8-F1
#
_entry.id   AF-A0A378MYG8-F1
#
_cell.length_a   1.000
_cell.length_b   1.000
_cell.length_c   1.000
_cell.angle_alpha   90.00
_cell.angle_beta   90.00
_cell.angle_gamma   90.00
#
_symmetry.space_group_name_H-M   'P 1'
#
loop_
_entity.id
_entity.type
_entity.pdbx_description
1 polymer ?
#
loop_
_entity_poly.entity_id
_entity_poly.type
_entity_poly.pdbx_seq_one_letter_code
_entity_poly.pdbx_strand_id
1 'polypeptide(L)'
;MSDSIPVQKFIEMGYDKIIVVLTRPLEYRKKPSSMWLFKRFYKKYPKLVQRWENRYAEYNQAVEQIIQLNEKQQIFVIRPSRTVKISRLETDVNKIQAMYDLGVEDAKNALAGLRAYLAK
;
A
#
# COMPACT_ATOMS: atom_id res chain seq x y z
N MET A 1 8.04 14.29 -0.65
CA MET A 1 7.26 13.47 0.31
C MET A 1 7.41 12.03 -0.09
N SER A 2 7.64 11.20 0.92
CA SER A 2 8.41 9.94 0.89
C SER A 2 7.70 8.76 0.22
N ASP A 3 8.52 7.78 -0.15
CA ASP A 3 8.13 6.44 -0.61
C ASP A 3 7.01 5.87 0.28
N SER A 4 5.86 5.55 -0.34
CA SER A 4 4.67 5.14 0.41
C SER A 4 4.78 3.71 0.95
N ILE A 5 5.65 2.89 0.36
CA ILE A 5 5.91 1.51 0.81
C ILE A 5 7.40 1.21 0.59
N PRO A 6 8.27 1.53 1.56
CA PRO A 6 9.73 1.54 1.38
C PRO A 6 10.38 0.15 1.31
N VAL A 7 9.77 -0.82 0.63
CA VAL A 7 10.23 -2.23 0.55
C VAL A 7 11.67 -2.34 0.08
N GLN A 8 12.04 -1.56 -0.94
CA GLN A 8 13.39 -1.56 -1.50
C GLN A 8 14.42 -1.11 -0.46
N LYS A 9 14.06 -0.13 0.38
CA LYS A 9 14.96 0.37 1.42
C LYS A 9 15.25 -0.70 2.47
N PHE A 10 14.25 -1.49 2.85
CA PHE A 10 14.44 -2.60 3.78
C PHE A 10 15.32 -3.70 3.17
N ILE A 11 15.18 -3.98 1.87
CA ILE A 11 16.08 -4.91 1.16
C ILE A 11 17.52 -4.39 1.18
N GLU A 12 17.74 -3.12 0.85
CA GLU A 12 19.07 -2.49 0.89
C GLU A 12 19.70 -2.48 2.28
N MET A 13 18.89 -2.42 3.33
CA MET A 13 19.35 -2.50 4.72
C MET A 13 19.74 -3.92 5.14
N GLY A 14 19.54 -4.92 4.28
CA GLY A 14 19.92 -6.31 4.56
C GLY A 14 18.92 -7.06 5.45
N TYR A 15 17.63 -6.66 5.46
CA TYR A 15 16.61 -7.44 6.16
C TYR A 15 16.22 -8.69 5.37
N ASP A 16 16.33 -9.86 6.02
CA ASP A 16 16.07 -11.15 5.39
C ASP A 16 14.57 -11.52 5.35
N LYS A 17 13.80 -11.01 6.33
CA LYS A 17 12.37 -11.28 6.48
C LYS A 17 11.58 -9.99 6.44
N ILE A 18 10.93 -9.74 5.31
CA ILE A 18 10.13 -8.53 5.09
C ILE A 18 8.67 -8.93 4.94
N ILE A 19 7.85 -8.42 5.86
CA ILE A 19 6.40 -8.62 5.85
C ILE A 19 5.76 -7.28 5.54
N VAL A 20 4.97 -7.24 4.47
CA VAL A 20 4.28 -6.03 4.02
C VAL A 20 2.78 -6.20 4.26
N VAL A 21 2.21 -5.30 5.06
CA VAL A 21 0.75 -5.24 5.29
C VAL A 21 0.18 -4.07 4.51
N LEU A 22 -0.67 -4.38 3.54
CA LEU A 22 -1.37 -3.40 2.70
C LEU A 22 -2.81 -3.23 3.19
N THR A 23 -3.39 -2.05 2.93
CA THR A 23 -4.79 -1.72 3.27
C THR A 23 -5.72 -1.68 2.05
N ARG A 24 -5.18 -2.02 0.87
CA ARG A 24 -5.92 -2.04 -0.40
C ARG A 24 -5.75 -3.42 -1.05
N PRO A 25 -6.79 -3.91 -1.74
CA PRO A 25 -6.75 -5.21 -2.40
C PRO A 25 -5.82 -5.18 -3.63
N LEU A 26 -5.51 -6.36 -4.18
CA LEU A 26 -4.55 -6.55 -5.27
C LEU A 26 -4.89 -5.73 -6.53
N GLU A 27 -6.17 -5.58 -6.83
CA GLU A 27 -6.69 -4.95 -8.05
C GLU A 27 -6.67 -3.41 -7.94
N TYR A 28 -6.45 -2.86 -6.75
CA TYR A 28 -6.48 -1.42 -6.54
C TYR A 28 -5.31 -0.74 -7.27
N ARG A 29 -5.63 0.24 -8.09
CA ARG A 29 -4.66 1.18 -8.68
C ARG A 29 -5.09 2.61 -8.39
N LYS A 30 -4.14 3.43 -7.95
CA LYS A 30 -4.38 4.83 -7.63
C LYS A 30 -4.54 5.62 -8.91
N LYS A 31 -5.57 6.47 -8.96
CA LYS A 31 -5.87 7.35 -10.09
C LYS A 31 -5.19 8.71 -9.92
N PRO A 32 -4.87 9.41 -11.03
CA PRO A 32 -4.39 10.78 -10.97
C PRO A 32 -5.43 11.69 -10.30
N SER A 33 -4.95 12.63 -9.50
CA SER A 33 -5.79 13.64 -8.85
C SER A 33 -5.83 14.91 -9.69
N SER A 34 -6.91 15.69 -9.58
CA SER A 34 -7.00 16.96 -10.28
C SER A 34 -6.03 17.99 -9.69
N MET A 35 -5.07 18.45 -10.50
CA MET A 35 -3.95 19.28 -10.04
C MET A 35 -4.13 20.79 -10.28
N TRP A 36 -5.24 21.23 -10.89
CA TRP A 36 -5.41 22.61 -11.35
C TRP A 36 -5.32 23.66 -10.23
N LEU A 37 -5.98 23.42 -9.10
CA LEU A 37 -5.91 24.28 -7.91
C LEU A 37 -4.50 24.32 -7.36
N PHE A 38 -3.85 23.16 -7.22
CA PHE A 38 -2.49 23.09 -6.69
C PHE A 38 -1.48 23.81 -7.59
N LYS A 39 -1.59 23.67 -8.91
CA LYS A 39 -0.80 24.44 -9.90
C LYS A 39 -1.00 25.95 -9.75
N ARG A 40 -2.19 26.40 -9.35
CA ARG A 40 -2.51 27.82 -9.16
C ARG A 40 -2.01 28.38 -7.82
N PHE A 41 -2.22 27.67 -6.72
CA PHE A 41 -1.83 28.13 -5.37
C PHE A 41 -0.33 27.96 -5.10
N TYR A 42 0.29 26.90 -5.63
CA TYR A 42 1.70 26.57 -5.36
C TYR A 42 2.62 26.91 -6.54
N LYS A 43 2.34 27.98 -7.29
CA LYS A 43 3.18 28.44 -8.42
C LYS A 43 4.65 28.63 -8.06
N LYS A 44 4.92 29.09 -6.83
CA LYS A 44 6.28 29.29 -6.30
C LYS A 44 7.02 27.98 -6.00
N TYR A 45 6.33 26.83 -6.03
CA TYR A 45 6.87 25.51 -5.68
C TYR A 45 6.63 24.47 -6.80
N PRO A 46 7.17 24.67 -8.02
CA PRO A 46 6.90 23.80 -9.17
C PRO A 46 7.32 22.35 -8.93
N LYS A 47 8.43 22.12 -8.22
CA LYS A 47 8.89 20.77 -7.85
C LYS A 47 7.91 20.04 -6.93
N LEU A 48 7.22 20.75 -6.04
CA LEU A 48 6.20 20.16 -5.16
C LEU A 48 4.99 19.71 -5.98
N VAL A 49 4.53 20.56 -6.89
CA VAL A 49 3.40 20.27 -7.78
C VAL A 49 3.69 19.06 -8.65
N GLN A 50 4.88 18.99 -9.26
CA GLN A 50 5.31 17.85 -10.08
C GLN A 50 5.33 16.54 -9.27
N ARG A 51 5.82 16.59 -8.02
CA ARG A 51 5.82 15.42 -7.13
C ARG A 51 4.40 14.96 -6.78
N TRP A 52 3.47 15.88 -6.55
CA TRP A 52 2.08 15.51 -6.31
C TRP A 52 1.39 14.93 -7.54
N GLU A 53 1.69 15.46 -8.73
CA GLU A 53 1.17 14.97 -10.01
C GLU A 53 1.63 13.53 -10.28
N ASN A 54 2.89 13.21 -10.01
CA ASN A 54 3.45 11.88 -10.23
C ASN A 54 3.17 10.87 -9.12
N ARG A 55 2.62 11.30 -7.98
CA ARG A 55 2.46 10.46 -6.79
C ARG A 55 1.65 9.17 -7.04
N TYR A 56 0.62 9.25 -7.87
CA TYR A 56 -0.20 8.06 -8.16
C TYR A 56 0.61 7.01 -8.93
N ALA A 57 1.47 7.44 -9.86
CA ALA A 57 2.33 6.58 -10.65
C ALA A 57 3.42 5.95 -9.78
N GLU A 58 4.10 6.75 -8.95
CA GLU A 58 5.10 6.26 -7.98
C GLU A 58 4.50 5.19 -7.05
N TYR A 59 3.28 5.42 -6.51
CA TYR A 59 2.58 4.44 -5.68
C TYR A 59 2.26 3.14 -6.45
N ASN A 60 1.71 3.25 -7.66
CA ASN A 60 1.36 2.07 -8.45
C ASN A 60 2.60 1.25 -8.81
N GLN A 61 3.72 1.92 -9.15
CA GLN A 61 5.00 1.25 -9.40
C GLN A 61 5.50 0.48 -8.17
N ALA A 62 5.42 1.07 -6.97
CA ALA A 62 5.78 0.38 -5.74
C ALA A 62 4.89 -0.86 -5.49
N VAL A 63 3.60 -0.78 -5.80
CA VAL A 63 2.68 -1.93 -5.71
C VAL A 63 3.06 -3.04 -6.68
N GLU A 64 3.42 -2.72 -7.93
CA GLU A 64 3.89 -3.73 -8.90
C GLU A 64 5.18 -4.42 -8.42
N GLN A 65 6.12 -3.65 -7.86
CA GLN A 65 7.34 -4.22 -7.28
C GLN A 65 7.02 -5.18 -6.14
N ILE A 66 6.10 -4.82 -5.24
CA ILE A 66 5.67 -5.69 -4.13
C ILE A 66 5.03 -6.98 -4.66
N ILE A 67 4.23 -6.91 -5.72
CA ILE A 67 3.64 -8.10 -6.35
C ILE A 67 4.75 -9.03 -6.85
N GLN A 68 5.70 -8.51 -7.63
CA GLN A 68 6.83 -9.28 -8.16
C GLN A 68 7.70 -9.90 -7.07
N LEU A 69 8.01 -9.14 -6.00
CA LEU A 69 8.81 -9.62 -4.87
C LEU A 69 8.08 -10.74 -4.11
N ASN A 70 6.76 -10.63 -3.96
CA ASN A 70 5.94 -11.63 -3.31
C ASN A 70 5.84 -12.92 -4.14
N GLU A 71 5.70 -12.82 -5.46
CA GLU A 71 5.72 -13.96 -6.39
C GLU A 71 7.06 -14.70 -6.34
N LYS A 72 8.16 -13.97 -6.20
CA LYS A 72 9.51 -14.52 -5.98
C LYS A 72 9.74 -15.05 -4.57
N GLN A 73 8.75 -14.99 -3.69
CA GLN A 73 8.82 -15.39 -2.27
C GLN A 73 9.92 -14.66 -1.47
N GLN A 74 10.35 -13.49 -1.94
CA GLN A 74 11.37 -12.67 -1.26
C GLN A 74 10.77 -11.90 -0.08
N ILE A 75 9.50 -11.50 -0.21
CA ILE A 75 8.73 -10.84 0.84
C ILE A 75 7.43 -11.62 1.07
N PHE A 76 6.79 -11.39 2.22
CA PHE A 76 5.46 -11.91 2.51
C PHE A 76 4.45 -10.75 2.54
N VAL A 77 3.35 -10.86 1.80
CA VAL A 77 2.36 -9.77 1.71
C VAL A 77 1.01 -10.20 2.28
N ILE A 78 0.48 -9.39 3.20
CA ILE A 78 -0.90 -9.46 3.69
C ILE A 78 -1.66 -8.28 3.11
N ARG A 79 -2.84 -8.53 2.54
CA ARG A 79 -3.73 -7.49 1.98
C ARG A 79 -5.19 -7.91 2.14
N PRO A 80 -6.14 -6.96 2.11
CA PRO A 80 -7.56 -7.27 2.15
C PRO A 80 -7.96 -8.24 1.03
N SER A 81 -8.64 -9.34 1.36
CA SER A 81 -9.16 -10.30 0.39
C SER A 81 -10.30 -9.73 -0.45
N ARG A 82 -10.99 -8.71 0.06
CA ARG A 82 -12.09 -8.02 -0.63
C ARG A 82 -12.03 -6.51 -0.41
N THR A 83 -12.69 -5.76 -1.30
CA THR A 83 -12.81 -4.31 -1.16
C THR A 83 -13.91 -3.97 -0.15
N VAL A 84 -13.56 -3.28 0.93
CA VAL A 84 -14.54 -2.58 1.78
C VAL A 84 -14.65 -1.14 1.31
N LYS A 85 -15.88 -0.68 1.04
CA LYS A 85 -16.15 0.69 0.61
C LYS A 85 -16.04 1.64 1.80
N ILE A 86 -14.81 1.97 2.16
CA ILE A 86 -14.46 2.88 3.26
C ILE A 86 -13.76 4.13 2.73
N SER A 87 -14.21 5.30 3.22
CA SER A 87 -13.60 6.58 2.91
C SER A 87 -12.44 6.89 3.88
N ARG A 88 -11.58 7.87 3.54
CA ARG A 88 -10.45 8.25 4.41
C ARG A 88 -10.91 8.90 5.72
N LEU A 89 -12.05 9.59 5.70
CA LEU A 89 -12.65 10.28 6.84
C LEU A 89 -13.94 9.56 7.27
N GLU A 90 -13.95 8.23 7.19
CA GLU A 90 -15.12 7.44 7.54
C GLU A 90 -15.43 7.58 9.03
N THR A 91 -16.72 7.75 9.34
CA THR A 91 -17.24 7.84 10.71
C THR A 91 -18.30 6.78 11.02
N ASP A 92 -18.78 6.06 10.00
CA ASP A 92 -19.70 4.94 10.16
C ASP A 92 -19.00 3.76 10.84
N VAL A 93 -19.36 3.54 12.10
CA VAL A 93 -18.80 2.48 12.96
C VAL A 93 -18.94 1.10 12.32
N ASN A 94 -20.05 0.83 11.62
CA ASN A 94 -20.27 -0.48 11.01
C ASN A 94 -19.26 -0.76 9.88
N LYS A 95 -18.93 0.26 9.08
CA LYS A 95 -17.92 0.12 8.01
C LYS A 95 -16.51 0.00 8.57
N ILE A 96 -16.22 0.73 9.64
CA ILE A 96 -14.93 0.64 10.34
C ILE A 96 -14.77 -0.77 10.91
N GLN A 97 -15.80 -1.29 11.59
CA GLN A 97 -15.81 -2.64 12.14
C GLN A 97 -15.67 -3.68 11.03
N ALA A 98 -16.39 -3.55 9.93
CA ALA A 98 -16.29 -4.48 8.80
C ALA A 98 -14.86 -4.52 8.19
N MET A 99 -14.16 -3.39 8.12
CA MET A 99 -12.76 -3.34 7.67
C MET A 99 -11.82 -4.00 8.68
N TYR A 100 -12.07 -3.82 9.99
CA TYR A 100 -11.30 -4.46 11.04
C TYR A 100 -11.46 -5.98 11.03
N ASP A 101 -12.71 -6.46 10.99
CA ASP A 101 -13.02 -7.89 10.99
C ASP A 101 -12.41 -8.59 9.77
N LEU A 102 -12.45 -7.92 8.61
CA LEU A 102 -11.76 -8.39 7.40
C LEU A 102 -10.26 -8.52 7.63
N GLY A 103 -9.62 -7.52 8.24
CA GLY A 103 -8.18 -7.60 8.54
C GLY A 103 -7.84 -8.76 9.48
N VAL A 104 -8.69 -9.04 10.47
CA VAL A 104 -8.54 -10.19 11.39
C VAL A 104 -8.71 -11.52 10.64
N GLU A 105 -9.72 -11.62 9.78
CA GLU A 105 -9.98 -12.78 8.92
C GLU A 105 -8.78 -13.07 8.00
N ASP A 106 -8.32 -12.06 7.28
CA ASP A 106 -7.20 -12.18 6.33
C ASP A 106 -5.88 -12.53 7.03
N ALA A 107 -5.62 -11.96 8.22
CA ALA A 107 -4.46 -12.30 9.02
C ALA A 107 -4.49 -13.75 9.52
N LYS A 108 -5.65 -14.24 9.98
CA LYS A 108 -5.82 -15.64 10.39
C LYS A 108 -5.56 -16.59 9.23
N ASN A 109 -6.11 -16.28 8.05
CA ASN A 109 -5.92 -17.08 6.83
C ASN A 109 -4.44 -17.07 6.37
N ALA A 110 -3.75 -15.94 6.54
CA ALA A 110 -2.34 -15.81 6.17
C ALA A 110 -1.37 -16.48 7.16
N LEU A 111 -1.81 -16.83 8.37
CA LEU A 111 -0.93 -17.24 9.47
C LEU A 111 -0.10 -18.50 9.15
N ALA A 112 -0.69 -19.48 8.49
CA ALA A 112 0.02 -20.69 8.09
C ALA A 112 1.15 -20.39 7.10
N GLY A 113 0.86 -19.58 6.07
CA GLY A 113 1.85 -19.14 5.09
C GLY A 113 2.93 -18.26 5.71
N LEU A 114 2.55 -17.39 6.65
CA LEU A 114 3.48 -16.53 7.38
C LEU A 114 4.46 -17.36 8.21
N ARG A 115 3.96 -18.37 8.95
CA ARG A 115 4.82 -19.29 9.72
C ARG A 115 5.79 -20.04 8.82
N ALA A 116 5.34 -20.51 7.65
CA ALA A 116 6.20 -21.16 6.68
C ALA A 116 7.27 -20.21 6.09
N TYR A 117 6.93 -18.95 5.84
CA TYR A 117 7.89 -17.94 5.37
C TYR A 117 8.96 -17.63 6.43
N LEU A 118 8.57 -17.54 7.70
CA LEU A 118 9.47 -17.25 8.83
C LEU A 118 10.38 -18.43 9.20
N ALA A 119 9.96 -19.67 8.93
CA ALA A 119 10.73 -20.87 9.23
C ALA A 119 11.83 -21.19 8.20
N LYS A 120 11.80 -20.54 7.03
CA LYS A 120 12.89 -20.59 6.02
C LYS A 120 14.06 -19.71 6.45
#